data_AF-A0A3C1CIC8-F1
#
_entry.id   AF-A0A3C1CIC8-F1
#
_cell.length_a   1.000
_cell.length_b   1.000
_cell.length_c   1.000
_cell.angle_alpha   90.00
_cell.angle_beta   90.00
_cell.angle_gamma   90.00
#
_symmetry.space_group_name_H-M   'P 1'
#
loop_
_entity.id
_entity.type
_entity.pdbx_description
1 polymer ?
#
loop_
_entity_poly.entity_id
_entity_poly.type
_entity_poly.pdbx_seq_one_letter_code
_entity_poly.pdbx_strand_id
1 'polypeptide(L)'
;MAGGVRLATVVLAGLGGFSLPSCASSPAASFSGDGVASGGHPAHRAATTTTSSTSTTVDPGALPQTDELPTSATPQFAQEMAALWQGVVQDSVPAAMPSFFPEQAYVQVKAIADPEADFQSRLVGEFGRDLGAAHSLLGARPSSASLVSVNVPSQFAHWVPPGTCSNRVGYYEVPNSRVVYEEDGETRSFGIASLISWRGVWYVVHLGAVVRASQSGEVDDPEPGPGTSAPSSTC
;
A
#
# COMPACT_ATOMS: atom_id res chain seq x y z
N MET A 1 4.31 -12.56 45.00
CA MET A 1 5.63 -12.75 44.38
C MET A 1 5.81 -11.60 43.41
N ALA A 2 6.75 -10.70 43.71
CA ALA A 2 6.97 -9.46 42.96
C ALA A 2 8.06 -9.66 41.91
N GLY A 3 7.82 -9.17 40.70
CA GLY A 3 8.81 -8.97 39.64
C GLY A 3 8.22 -7.98 38.66
N GLY A 4 8.88 -6.93 38.20
CA GLY A 4 10.28 -6.53 38.28
C GLY A 4 10.52 -5.67 37.05
N VAL A 5 10.18 -4.38 37.13
CA VAL A 5 10.31 -3.40 36.04
C VAL A 5 11.79 -3.18 35.75
N ARG A 6 12.21 -3.33 34.48
CA ARG A 6 13.55 -2.95 34.03
C ARG A 6 13.47 -1.66 33.22
N LEU A 7 13.96 -0.58 33.82
CA LEU A 7 14.34 0.67 33.15
C LEU A 7 15.62 0.43 32.35
N ALA A 8 15.63 0.79 31.07
CA ALA A 8 16.85 0.90 30.27
C ALA A 8 17.23 2.38 30.13
N THR A 9 18.37 2.74 30.73
CA THR A 9 18.98 4.07 30.65
C THR A 9 19.90 4.11 29.44
N VAL A 10 19.70 5.07 28.52
CA VAL A 10 20.63 5.35 27.42
C VAL A 10 21.57 6.48 27.86
N VAL A 11 22.88 6.21 27.80
CA VAL A 11 23.96 7.16 28.09
C VAL A 11 24.47 7.77 26.78
N LEU A 12 24.52 9.10 26.72
CA LEU A 12 25.15 9.90 25.67
C LEU A 12 26.65 10.15 25.97
N ALA A 13 27.51 9.88 25.00
CA ALA A 13 28.87 10.42 24.84
C ALA A 13 29.30 10.14 23.38
N GLY A 14 30.03 10.96 22.63
CA GLY A 14 30.78 12.19 22.86
C GLY A 14 31.45 12.61 21.53
N LEU A 15 32.04 13.80 21.54
CA LEU A 15 32.51 14.63 20.42
C LEU A 15 33.87 14.21 19.80
N GLY A 16 34.10 14.65 18.55
CA GLY A 16 35.43 14.85 17.91
C GLY A 16 35.36 14.55 16.40
N GLY A 17 35.79 15.38 15.44
CA GLY A 17 36.63 16.57 15.43
C GLY A 17 37.95 16.32 14.68
N PHE A 18 38.13 16.99 13.52
CA PHE A 18 39.37 17.37 12.80
C PHE A 18 39.78 16.70 11.45
N SER A 19 39.77 17.58 10.43
CA SER A 19 40.80 17.95 9.43
C SER A 19 41.33 17.02 8.32
N LEU A 20 41.22 17.58 7.09
CA LEU A 20 41.95 17.38 5.80
C LEU A 20 43.48 17.64 5.95
N PRO A 21 44.41 17.44 4.95
CA PRO A 21 44.24 17.45 3.47
C PRO A 21 45.17 16.51 2.64
N SER A 22 45.03 16.48 1.30
CA SER A 22 46.17 16.58 0.35
C SER A 22 45.78 16.58 -1.13
N CYS A 23 46.50 17.42 -1.87
CA CYS A 23 46.47 17.66 -3.31
C CYS A 23 47.19 16.55 -4.13
N ALA A 24 46.82 16.38 -5.41
CA ALA A 24 47.78 16.19 -6.51
C ALA A 24 47.10 16.34 -7.89
N SER A 25 47.89 16.86 -8.84
CA SER A 25 47.49 17.46 -10.11
C SER A 25 47.57 16.52 -11.34
N SER A 26 46.76 16.87 -12.35
CA SER A 26 46.84 16.83 -13.84
C SER A 26 47.93 16.01 -14.58
N PRO A 27 47.68 15.58 -15.85
CA PRO A 27 47.82 16.50 -17.01
C PRO A 27 46.73 16.38 -18.10
N ALA A 28 46.71 17.44 -18.92
CA ALA A 28 45.87 17.66 -20.09
C ALA A 28 46.38 16.93 -21.35
N ALA A 29 45.47 16.67 -22.29
CA ALA A 29 45.79 16.42 -23.68
C ALA A 29 44.92 17.31 -24.58
N SER A 30 45.60 18.18 -25.32
CA SER A 30 45.05 19.05 -26.36
C SER A 30 44.90 18.28 -27.67
N PHE A 31 43.81 18.50 -28.40
CA PHE A 31 43.75 18.23 -29.84
C PHE A 31 43.04 19.39 -30.53
N SER A 32 43.80 20.11 -31.37
CA SER A 32 43.29 21.07 -32.34
C SER A 32 42.88 20.32 -33.61
N GLY A 33 41.79 20.76 -34.23
CA GLY A 33 41.37 20.33 -35.55
C GLY A 33 40.35 21.30 -36.13
N ASP A 34 40.83 22.23 -36.96
CA ASP A 34 40.02 23.07 -37.85
C ASP A 34 39.48 22.25 -39.04
N GLY A 35 38.24 22.50 -39.46
CA GLY A 35 37.66 21.90 -40.67
C GLY A 35 36.24 22.37 -40.98
N VAL A 36 36.06 22.94 -42.17
CA VAL A 36 34.95 23.80 -42.64
C VAL A 36 33.86 23.03 -43.42
N ALA A 37 32.64 23.60 -43.42
CA ALA A 37 31.55 23.57 -44.42
C ALA A 37 30.44 22.48 -44.41
N SER A 38 29.23 22.98 -44.08
CA SER A 38 27.99 23.05 -44.89
C SER A 38 27.32 21.77 -45.41
N GLY A 39 26.10 21.54 -44.93
CA GLY A 39 25.12 20.59 -45.47
C GLY A 39 23.79 20.68 -44.74
N GLY A 40 22.94 21.64 -45.14
CA GLY A 40 21.62 21.87 -44.56
C GLY A 40 20.67 20.69 -44.78
N HIS A 41 20.13 20.16 -43.69
CA HIS A 41 18.97 19.27 -43.69
C HIS A 41 17.76 20.03 -43.11
N PRO A 42 16.59 20.02 -43.76
CA PRO A 42 15.40 20.63 -43.19
C PRO A 42 14.98 19.83 -41.95
N ALA A 43 15.01 20.50 -40.79
CA ALA A 43 14.45 19.99 -39.56
C ALA A 43 12.92 19.93 -39.70
N HIS A 44 12.38 18.76 -40.01
CA HIS A 44 10.95 18.50 -39.82
C HIS A 44 10.66 18.55 -38.32
N ARG A 45 10.12 19.69 -37.86
CA ARG A 45 9.57 19.85 -36.52
C ARG A 45 8.35 18.95 -36.41
N ALA A 46 8.52 17.75 -35.87
CA ALA A 46 7.43 16.89 -35.48
C ALA A 46 6.62 17.63 -34.39
N ALA A 47 5.41 18.07 -34.73
CA ALA A 47 4.46 18.53 -33.75
C ALA A 47 3.99 17.32 -32.95
N THR A 48 4.47 17.18 -31.71
CA THR A 48 3.95 16.19 -30.77
C THR A 48 2.56 16.63 -30.36
N THR A 49 1.53 16.13 -31.05
CA THR A 49 0.14 16.27 -30.62
C THR A 49 -0.04 15.41 -29.38
N THR A 50 0.01 16.03 -28.20
CA THR A 50 -0.36 15.37 -26.94
C THR A 50 -1.87 15.16 -26.94
N THR A 51 -2.33 14.01 -27.41
CA THR A 51 -3.72 13.59 -27.25
C THR A 51 -3.96 13.31 -25.78
N SER A 52 -4.67 14.18 -25.09
CA SER A 52 -5.23 13.91 -23.76
C SER A 52 -6.22 12.75 -23.88
N SER A 53 -5.81 11.56 -23.48
CA SER A 53 -6.71 10.42 -23.32
C SER A 53 -7.56 10.63 -22.07
N THR A 54 -8.79 11.09 -22.25
CA THR A 54 -9.80 11.06 -21.19
C THR A 54 -10.22 9.61 -20.97
N SER A 55 -9.59 8.94 -20.00
CA SER A 55 -10.10 7.67 -19.48
C SER A 55 -11.30 7.98 -18.58
N THR A 56 -12.52 7.85 -19.11
CA THR A 56 -13.68 7.61 -18.26
C THR A 56 -13.56 6.17 -17.74
N THR A 57 -12.87 6.02 -16.62
CA THR A 57 -12.84 4.76 -15.88
C THR A 57 -14.24 4.56 -15.29
N VAL A 58 -14.93 3.50 -15.71
CA VAL A 58 -16.17 3.07 -15.08
C VAL A 58 -15.87 2.73 -13.61
N ASP A 59 -16.73 3.15 -12.69
CA ASP A 59 -16.59 2.81 -11.27
C ASP A 59 -16.50 1.27 -11.12
N PRO A 60 -15.44 0.73 -10.49
CA PRO A 60 -15.24 -0.71 -10.36
C PRO A 60 -16.38 -1.42 -9.62
N GLY A 61 -17.13 -0.70 -8.79
CA GLY A 61 -18.30 -1.19 -8.08
C GLY A 61 -19.61 -1.09 -8.84
N ALA A 62 -19.68 -0.50 -10.04
CA ALA A 62 -20.95 -0.23 -10.72
C ALA A 62 -21.70 -1.49 -11.22
N LEU A 63 -20.99 -2.60 -11.43
CA LEU A 63 -21.57 -3.84 -11.93
C LEU A 63 -21.78 -4.85 -10.79
N PRO A 64 -22.80 -5.75 -10.90
CA PRO A 64 -23.04 -6.79 -9.91
C PRO A 64 -21.83 -7.69 -9.70
N GLN A 65 -21.72 -8.25 -8.50
CA GLN A 65 -20.70 -9.21 -8.13
C GLN A 65 -20.67 -10.45 -9.05
N THR A 66 -19.49 -11.06 -9.18
CA THR A 66 -19.33 -12.42 -9.71
C THR A 66 -18.66 -13.33 -8.68
N ASP A 67 -18.79 -14.64 -8.90
CA ASP A 67 -18.19 -15.67 -8.05
C ASP A 67 -16.78 -16.08 -8.56
N GLU A 68 -16.06 -15.14 -9.18
CA GLU A 68 -14.70 -15.34 -9.67
C GLU A 68 -13.70 -15.14 -8.52
N LEU A 69 -12.93 -16.19 -8.20
CA LEU A 69 -11.85 -16.11 -7.22
C LEU A 69 -10.71 -15.25 -7.80
N PRO A 70 -10.36 -14.11 -7.18
CA PRO A 70 -9.31 -13.24 -7.71
C PRO A 70 -7.92 -13.85 -7.60
N THR A 71 -7.01 -13.37 -8.46
CA THR A 71 -5.57 -13.62 -8.38
C THR A 71 -4.82 -12.34 -8.03
N SER A 72 -3.78 -12.46 -7.19
CA SER A 72 -2.88 -11.34 -6.84
C SER A 72 -1.76 -11.12 -7.88
N ALA A 73 -1.71 -11.91 -8.95
CA ALA A 73 -0.67 -11.83 -9.97
C ALA A 73 -1.02 -10.88 -11.13
N THR A 74 -1.94 -9.93 -10.93
CA THR A 74 -2.39 -9.00 -11.99
C THR A 74 -1.68 -7.65 -11.90
N PRO A 75 -1.48 -6.93 -13.03
CA PRO A 75 -0.98 -5.57 -13.01
C PRO A 75 -1.90 -4.60 -12.23
N GLN A 76 -3.21 -4.85 -12.23
CA GLN A 76 -4.17 -4.06 -11.47
C GLN A 76 -3.92 -4.19 -9.97
N PHE A 77 -3.83 -5.41 -9.45
CA PHE A 77 -3.55 -5.65 -8.04
C PHE A 77 -2.23 -5.00 -7.61
N ALA A 78 -1.19 -5.09 -8.44
CA ALA A 78 0.09 -4.43 -8.16
C ALA A 78 -0.04 -2.89 -8.07
N GLN A 79 -0.84 -2.26 -8.92
CA GLN A 79 -1.08 -0.81 -8.87
C GLN A 79 -1.90 -0.41 -7.64
N GLU A 80 -2.92 -1.18 -7.30
CA GLU A 80 -3.75 -0.97 -6.12
C GLU A 80 -2.91 -1.11 -4.84
N MET A 81 -2.07 -2.13 -4.73
CA MET A 81 -1.18 -2.29 -3.57
C MET A 81 -0.07 -1.23 -3.51
N ALA A 82 0.38 -0.72 -4.66
CA ALA A 82 1.26 0.45 -4.68
C ALA A 82 0.55 1.71 -4.16
N ALA A 83 -0.74 1.88 -4.46
CA ALA A 83 -1.56 2.97 -3.93
C ALA A 83 -1.76 2.84 -2.40
N LEU A 84 -2.05 1.63 -1.91
CA LEU A 84 -2.09 1.34 -0.47
C LEU A 84 -0.79 1.78 0.20
N TRP A 85 0.35 1.32 -0.33
CA TRP A 85 1.66 1.68 0.21
C TRP A 85 1.92 3.18 0.18
N GLN A 86 1.55 3.86 -0.91
CA GLN A 86 1.64 5.32 -0.98
C GLN A 86 0.84 6.01 0.10
N GLY A 87 -0.38 5.52 0.41
CA GLY A 87 -1.18 6.05 1.50
C GLY A 87 -0.59 5.75 2.87
N VAL A 88 0.05 4.61 3.09
CA VAL A 88 0.80 4.32 4.32
C VAL A 88 1.97 5.29 4.47
N VAL A 89 2.81 5.45 3.43
CA VAL A 89 3.99 6.34 3.49
C VAL A 89 3.58 7.80 3.70
N GLN A 90 2.44 8.24 3.16
CA GLN A 90 1.98 9.62 3.22
C GLN A 90 0.97 9.90 4.35
N ASP A 91 0.55 8.88 5.10
CA ASP A 91 -0.59 8.94 6.03
C ASP A 91 -1.84 9.55 5.36
N SER A 92 -2.22 9.01 4.20
CA SER A 92 -3.17 9.63 3.28
C SER A 92 -4.21 8.64 2.78
N VAL A 93 -5.44 8.77 3.28
CA VAL A 93 -6.61 8.02 2.80
C VAL A 93 -6.81 8.21 1.29
N PRO A 94 -6.85 9.43 0.72
CA PRO A 94 -7.06 9.61 -0.71
C PRO A 94 -6.02 8.89 -1.59
N ALA A 95 -4.77 8.80 -1.13
CA ALA A 95 -3.71 8.09 -1.86
C ALA A 95 -3.93 6.57 -1.85
N ALA A 96 -4.48 6.01 -0.77
CA ALA A 96 -4.77 4.59 -0.64
C ALA A 96 -6.12 4.15 -1.23
N MET A 97 -7.05 5.07 -1.50
CA MET A 97 -8.40 4.73 -1.98
C MET A 97 -8.45 3.78 -3.20
N PRO A 98 -7.53 3.82 -4.18
CA PRO A 98 -7.54 2.84 -5.26
C PRO A 98 -7.44 1.38 -4.80
N SER A 99 -6.83 1.12 -3.64
CA SER A 99 -6.72 -0.24 -3.07
C SER A 99 -7.94 -0.67 -2.26
N PHE A 100 -8.81 0.28 -1.93
CA PHE A 100 -9.89 0.08 -0.97
C PHE A 100 -11.17 -0.38 -1.67
N PHE A 101 -11.99 -1.14 -0.96
CA PHE A 101 -13.22 -1.68 -1.52
C PHE A 101 -14.13 -0.56 -2.07
N PRO A 102 -14.62 -0.65 -3.32
CA PRO A 102 -15.38 0.44 -3.93
C PRO A 102 -16.72 0.69 -3.21
N GLU A 103 -17.08 1.96 -3.02
CA GLU A 103 -18.32 2.34 -2.35
C GLU A 103 -19.56 1.75 -3.04
N GLN A 104 -19.64 1.82 -4.38
CA GLN A 104 -20.77 1.27 -5.13
C GLN A 104 -20.87 -0.27 -5.03
N ALA A 105 -19.74 -0.96 -4.81
CA ALA A 105 -19.74 -2.38 -4.49
C ALA A 105 -20.26 -2.61 -3.06
N TYR A 106 -19.82 -1.80 -2.10
CA TYR A 106 -20.25 -1.87 -0.70
C TYR A 106 -21.76 -1.72 -0.54
N VAL A 107 -22.35 -0.74 -1.21
CA VAL A 107 -23.81 -0.50 -1.21
C VAL A 107 -24.59 -1.73 -1.71
N GLN A 108 -24.04 -2.45 -2.69
CA GLN A 108 -24.63 -3.70 -3.18
C GLN A 108 -24.44 -4.86 -2.21
N VAL A 109 -23.25 -4.96 -1.59
CA VAL A 109 -22.92 -6.01 -0.61
C VAL A 109 -23.80 -5.93 0.62
N LYS A 110 -23.96 -4.76 1.24
CA LYS A 110 -24.52 -4.68 2.59
C LYS A 110 -26.03 -4.75 2.63
N ALA A 111 -26.56 -5.51 3.59
CA ALA A 111 -27.97 -5.60 3.96
C ALA A 111 -28.33 -4.70 5.14
N ILE A 112 -27.82 -3.46 5.16
CA ILE A 112 -28.04 -2.48 6.25
C ILE A 112 -28.89 -1.29 5.75
N ALA A 113 -29.34 -0.46 6.70
CA ALA A 113 -30.28 0.62 6.43
C ALA A 113 -29.68 1.76 5.58
N ASP A 114 -28.43 2.13 5.83
CA ASP A 114 -27.73 3.23 5.15
C ASP A 114 -26.27 2.82 4.88
N PRO A 115 -26.03 2.03 3.83
CA PRO A 115 -24.70 1.52 3.53
C PRO A 115 -23.73 2.60 3.05
N GLU A 116 -24.21 3.66 2.39
CA GLU A 116 -23.40 4.81 2.00
C GLU A 116 -22.84 5.53 3.23
N ALA A 117 -23.70 5.88 4.22
CA ALA A 117 -23.24 6.54 5.43
C ALA A 117 -22.28 5.65 6.25
N ASP A 118 -22.57 4.35 6.34
CA ASP A 118 -21.69 3.39 7.05
C ASP A 118 -20.33 3.26 6.36
N PHE A 119 -20.29 3.21 5.02
CA PHE A 119 -19.05 3.19 4.26
C PHE A 119 -18.16 4.40 4.59
N GLN A 120 -18.72 5.61 4.47
CA GLN A 120 -17.95 6.84 4.64
C GLN A 120 -17.51 7.06 6.09
N SER A 121 -18.43 6.86 7.04
CA SER A 121 -18.17 7.18 8.45
C SER A 121 -17.36 6.10 9.15
N ARG A 122 -17.75 4.83 9.00
CA ARG A 122 -17.14 3.72 9.70
C ARG A 122 -16.02 3.10 8.88
N LEU A 123 -16.31 2.61 7.68
CA LEU A 123 -15.35 1.79 6.94
C LEU A 123 -14.11 2.60 6.50
N VAL A 124 -14.31 3.75 5.86
CA VAL A 124 -13.22 4.66 5.46
C VAL A 124 -12.57 5.31 6.68
N GLY A 125 -13.35 5.63 7.71
CA GLY A 125 -12.84 6.19 8.96
C GLY A 125 -11.91 5.23 9.72
N GLU A 126 -12.23 3.93 9.75
CA GLU A 126 -11.40 2.88 10.32
C GLU A 126 -10.15 2.65 9.47
N PHE A 127 -10.31 2.58 8.15
CA PHE A 127 -9.18 2.46 7.22
C PHE A 127 -8.16 3.59 7.40
N GLY A 128 -8.61 4.84 7.54
CA GLY A 128 -7.71 5.96 7.80
C GLY A 128 -6.96 5.87 9.13
N ARG A 129 -7.59 5.36 10.18
CA ARG A 129 -6.92 5.15 11.48
C ARG A 129 -5.85 4.07 11.38
N ASP A 130 -6.15 2.98 10.69
CA ASP A 130 -5.23 1.87 10.50
C ASP A 130 -4.06 2.26 9.57
N LEU A 131 -4.30 3.11 8.55
CA LEU A 131 -3.24 3.73 7.76
C LEU A 131 -2.29 4.55 8.64
N GLY A 132 -2.81 5.38 9.55
CA GLY A 132 -1.97 6.15 10.47
C GLY A 132 -1.19 5.27 11.45
N ALA A 133 -1.76 4.15 11.88
CA ALA A 133 -1.06 3.17 12.69
C ALA A 133 0.07 2.48 11.90
N ALA A 134 -0.18 2.09 10.65
CA ALA A 134 0.83 1.53 9.75
C ALA A 134 1.92 2.55 9.42
N HIS A 135 1.57 3.81 9.16
CA HIS A 135 2.50 4.91 8.95
C HIS A 135 3.45 5.09 10.14
N SER A 136 2.90 4.99 11.36
CA SER A 136 3.69 5.12 12.59
C SER A 136 4.76 4.03 12.75
N LEU A 137 4.60 2.87 12.10
CA LEU A 137 5.64 1.83 12.07
C LEU A 137 6.90 2.25 11.30
N LEU A 138 6.77 3.17 10.33
CA LEU A 138 7.87 3.66 9.50
C LEU A 138 8.70 4.75 10.18
N GLY A 139 8.33 5.13 11.41
CA GLY A 139 9.06 6.07 12.24
C GLY A 139 9.26 7.45 11.59
N ALA A 140 10.47 8.00 11.74
CA ALA A 140 10.75 9.39 11.36
C ALA A 140 11.06 9.61 9.87
N ARG A 141 11.27 8.54 9.10
CA ARG A 141 11.65 8.60 7.67
C ARG A 141 10.80 7.65 6.81
N PRO A 142 9.47 7.83 6.77
CA PRO A 142 8.59 6.95 6.00
C PRO A 142 8.95 6.85 4.52
N SER A 143 9.51 7.91 3.94
CA SER A 143 9.94 7.93 2.53
C SER A 143 11.19 7.07 2.23
N SER A 144 11.91 6.59 3.24
CA SER A 144 13.02 5.64 3.02
C SER A 144 12.57 4.18 3.00
N ALA A 145 11.34 3.90 3.42
CA ALA A 145 10.78 2.56 3.30
C ALA A 145 10.26 2.31 1.88
N SER A 146 10.38 1.07 1.41
CA SER A 146 9.90 0.67 0.08
C SER A 146 9.11 -0.62 0.11
N LEU A 147 7.96 -0.64 -0.54
CA LEU A 147 7.18 -1.86 -0.76
C LEU A 147 8.00 -2.88 -1.54
N VAL A 148 8.06 -4.10 -1.02
CA VAL A 148 8.65 -5.27 -1.68
C VAL A 148 7.56 -6.08 -2.36
N SER A 149 6.53 -6.47 -1.60
CA SER A 149 5.43 -7.29 -2.11
C SER A 149 4.19 -7.18 -1.22
N VAL A 150 3.06 -7.64 -1.76
CA VAL A 150 1.89 -8.00 -0.96
C VAL A 150 1.60 -9.47 -1.18
N ASN A 151 1.69 -10.25 -0.10
CA ASN A 151 1.54 -11.70 -0.13
C ASN A 151 0.10 -12.05 0.25
N VAL A 152 -0.65 -12.59 -0.71
CA VAL A 152 -2.04 -13.02 -0.50
C VAL A 152 -2.06 -14.54 -0.29
N PRO A 153 -2.41 -15.05 0.90
CA PRO A 153 -2.40 -16.46 1.21
C PRO A 153 -3.64 -17.14 0.63
N SER A 154 -3.65 -17.40 -0.68
CA SER A 154 -4.81 -17.93 -1.40
C SER A 154 -5.34 -19.26 -0.87
N GLN A 155 -4.53 -20.03 -0.12
CA GLN A 155 -4.97 -21.23 0.59
C GLN A 155 -5.99 -20.95 1.70
N PHE A 156 -6.09 -19.71 2.19
CA PHE A 156 -7.09 -19.27 3.17
C PHE A 156 -8.27 -18.55 2.51
N ALA A 157 -8.25 -18.38 1.19
CA ALA A 157 -9.36 -17.77 0.47
C ALA A 157 -10.60 -18.66 0.53
N HIS A 158 -11.75 -18.08 0.86
CA HIS A 158 -13.00 -18.82 0.99
C HIS A 158 -14.20 -17.95 0.60
N TRP A 159 -15.29 -18.59 0.19
CA TRP A 159 -16.53 -17.90 -0.16
C TRP A 159 -17.33 -17.56 1.10
N VAL A 160 -17.65 -16.28 1.26
CA VAL A 160 -18.57 -15.77 2.27
C VAL A 160 -19.98 -15.72 1.64
N PRO A 161 -20.93 -16.57 2.07
CA PRO A 161 -22.24 -16.62 1.45
C PRO A 161 -23.12 -15.42 1.84
N PRO A 162 -24.11 -15.06 1.00
CA PRO A 162 -25.17 -14.13 1.37
C PRO A 162 -25.79 -14.44 2.74
N GLY A 163 -26.15 -13.41 3.49
CA GLY A 163 -26.67 -13.52 4.86
C GLY A 163 -25.59 -13.48 5.95
N THR A 164 -24.33 -13.77 5.62
CA THR A 164 -23.19 -13.60 6.55
C THR A 164 -22.82 -12.12 6.65
N CYS A 165 -22.31 -11.68 7.81
CA CYS A 165 -21.90 -10.28 8.06
C CYS A 165 -22.97 -9.20 7.77
N SER A 166 -24.25 -9.54 7.73
CA SER A 166 -25.30 -8.64 7.19
C SER A 166 -25.06 -8.27 5.73
N ASN A 167 -24.78 -9.24 4.86
CA ASN A 167 -24.58 -9.04 3.42
C ASN A 167 -25.74 -9.62 2.60
N ARG A 168 -26.12 -8.93 1.50
CA ARG A 168 -27.12 -9.37 0.51
C ARG A 168 -26.51 -10.26 -0.59
N VAL A 169 -25.23 -10.04 -0.91
CA VAL A 169 -24.48 -10.83 -1.90
C VAL A 169 -23.21 -11.41 -1.27
N GLY A 170 -22.71 -12.51 -1.83
CA GLY A 170 -21.49 -13.14 -1.37
C GLY A 170 -20.23 -12.56 -2.02
N TYR A 171 -19.07 -12.96 -1.52
CA TYR A 171 -17.76 -12.63 -2.08
C TYR A 171 -16.73 -13.65 -1.60
N TYR A 172 -15.58 -13.71 -2.25
CA TYR A 172 -14.42 -14.36 -1.65
C TYR A 172 -13.77 -13.41 -0.65
N GLU A 173 -13.33 -13.96 0.48
CA GLU A 173 -12.47 -13.30 1.45
C GLU A 173 -11.15 -14.05 1.55
N VAL A 174 -10.06 -13.33 1.77
CA VAL A 174 -8.80 -13.91 2.24
C VAL A 174 -8.25 -13.09 3.41
N PRO A 175 -8.08 -13.71 4.59
CA PRO A 175 -7.59 -13.02 5.78
C PRO A 175 -6.06 -12.86 5.78
N ASN A 176 -5.57 -11.92 6.59
CA ASN A 176 -4.17 -11.81 7.03
C ASN A 176 -3.16 -11.89 5.87
N SER A 177 -3.43 -11.15 4.80
CA SER A 177 -2.43 -10.93 3.73
C SER A 177 -1.28 -10.09 4.27
N ARG A 178 -0.08 -10.20 3.71
CA ARG A 178 1.12 -9.51 4.26
C ARG A 178 1.59 -8.41 3.34
N VAL A 179 1.66 -7.17 3.82
CA VAL A 179 2.46 -6.11 3.20
C VAL A 179 3.90 -6.30 3.65
N VAL A 180 4.80 -6.57 2.71
CA VAL A 180 6.24 -6.74 2.97
C VAL A 180 6.97 -5.52 2.43
N TYR A 181 7.82 -4.93 3.25
CA TYR A 181 8.58 -3.73 2.91
C TYR A 181 10.02 -3.81 3.43
N GLU A 182 10.90 -3.05 2.80
CA GLU A 182 12.25 -2.81 3.31
C GLU A 182 12.29 -1.46 4.00
N GLU A 183 12.95 -1.39 5.16
CA GLU A 183 13.31 -0.14 5.81
C GLU A 183 14.71 -0.28 6.42
N ASP A 184 15.59 0.68 6.11
CA ASP A 184 16.98 0.70 6.61
C ASP A 184 17.76 -0.61 6.37
N GLY A 185 17.43 -1.32 5.29
CA GLY A 185 18.05 -2.60 4.91
C GLY A 185 17.51 -3.83 5.64
N GLU A 186 16.42 -3.67 6.40
CA GLU A 186 15.69 -4.75 7.03
C GLU A 186 14.34 -4.98 6.36
N THR A 187 14.09 -6.23 5.98
CA THR A 187 12.74 -6.67 5.61
C THR A 187 11.84 -6.67 6.84
N ARG A 188 10.66 -6.07 6.71
CA ARG A 188 9.61 -6.06 7.72
C ARG A 188 8.25 -6.29 7.06
N SER A 189 7.25 -6.60 7.85
CA SER A 189 5.90 -6.76 7.35
C SER A 189 4.84 -6.36 8.35
N PHE A 190 3.64 -6.11 7.84
CA PHE A 190 2.41 -6.06 8.61
C PHE A 190 1.27 -6.68 7.80
N GLY A 191 0.17 -7.00 8.50
CA GLY A 191 -0.99 -7.65 7.94
C GLY A 191 -1.99 -6.69 7.30
N ILE A 192 -2.75 -7.23 6.36
CA ILE A 192 -4.03 -6.74 5.91
C ILE A 192 -5.04 -7.72 6.48
N ALA A 193 -5.82 -7.26 7.46
CA ALA A 193 -6.75 -8.12 8.19
C ALA A 193 -7.72 -8.85 7.26
N SER A 194 -8.26 -8.17 6.23
CA SER A 194 -9.15 -8.78 5.25
C SER A 194 -9.07 -8.12 3.86
N LEU A 195 -8.83 -8.96 2.84
CA LEU A 195 -9.11 -8.65 1.44
C LEU A 195 -10.41 -9.34 1.02
N ILE A 196 -11.28 -8.64 0.29
CA ILE A 196 -12.50 -9.23 -0.28
C ILE A 196 -12.57 -9.03 -1.79
N SER A 197 -13.28 -9.93 -2.47
CA SER A 197 -13.40 -9.91 -3.92
C SER A 197 -14.51 -8.98 -4.39
N TRP A 198 -14.26 -8.27 -5.48
CA TRP A 198 -15.31 -7.79 -6.38
C TRP A 198 -14.93 -8.10 -7.81
N ARG A 199 -15.74 -8.92 -8.47
CA ARG A 199 -15.61 -9.27 -9.89
C ARG A 199 -14.21 -9.74 -10.29
N GLY A 200 -13.61 -10.65 -9.54
CA GLY A 200 -12.28 -11.20 -9.82
C GLY A 200 -11.11 -10.30 -9.42
N VAL A 201 -11.34 -9.24 -8.64
CA VAL A 201 -10.30 -8.35 -8.09
C VAL A 201 -10.32 -8.35 -6.57
N TRP A 202 -9.14 -8.35 -5.93
CA TRP A 202 -8.99 -8.21 -4.49
C TRP A 202 -8.94 -6.74 -4.08
N TYR A 203 -9.69 -6.38 -3.04
CA TYR A 203 -9.62 -5.06 -2.42
C TYR A 203 -9.43 -5.16 -0.91
N VAL A 204 -8.74 -4.18 -0.34
CA VAL A 204 -8.68 -4.00 1.12
C VAL A 204 -10.05 -3.56 1.63
N VAL A 205 -10.56 -4.23 2.66
CA VAL A 205 -11.75 -3.78 3.40
C VAL A 205 -11.43 -3.50 4.86
N HIS A 206 -10.52 -4.28 5.45
CA HIS A 206 -10.00 -4.08 6.79
C HIS A 206 -8.48 -4.16 6.74
N LEU A 207 -7.78 -3.09 7.13
CA LEU A 207 -6.33 -3.07 7.18
C LEU A 207 -5.82 -3.64 8.51
N GLY A 208 -6.23 -3.06 9.64
CA GLY A 208 -5.73 -3.43 10.97
C GLY A 208 -6.54 -4.50 11.69
N ALA A 209 -7.88 -4.42 11.66
CA ALA A 209 -8.73 -5.40 12.33
C ALA A 209 -10.13 -5.48 11.69
N VAL A 210 -10.66 -6.70 11.62
CA VAL A 210 -12.05 -6.97 11.20
C VAL A 210 -13.03 -6.63 12.33
N VAL A 211 -12.73 -7.10 13.54
CA VAL A 211 -13.47 -6.77 14.77
C VAL A 211 -12.54 -5.97 15.66
N ARG A 212 -12.91 -4.71 15.91
CA ARG A 212 -12.04 -3.77 16.62
C ARG A 212 -12.38 -3.73 18.10
N ALA A 213 -11.35 -3.80 18.95
CA ALA A 213 -11.51 -3.67 20.40
C ALA A 213 -11.64 -2.20 20.85
N SER A 214 -11.25 -1.24 20.01
CA SER A 214 -11.31 0.19 20.31
C SER A 214 -11.45 1.05 19.05
N GLN A 215 -11.53 2.38 19.23
CA GLN A 215 -11.54 3.34 18.13
C GLN A 215 -10.13 3.83 17.71
N SER A 216 -9.04 3.35 18.31
CA SER A 216 -7.68 3.67 17.84
C SER A 216 -7.36 2.91 16.57
N GLY A 217 -6.43 3.42 15.75
CA GLY A 217 -5.86 2.65 14.64
C GLY A 217 -5.12 1.40 15.13
N GLU A 218 -5.13 0.36 14.33
CA GLU A 218 -4.46 -0.91 14.61
C GLU A 218 -3.62 -1.35 13.41
N VAL A 219 -2.54 -2.09 13.67
CA VAL A 219 -1.79 -2.79 12.65
C VAL A 219 -1.87 -4.27 12.95
N ASP A 220 -2.30 -5.04 11.96
CA ASP A 220 -2.41 -6.50 12.04
C ASP A 220 -1.00 -7.12 12.08
N ASP A 221 -0.68 -7.89 13.13
CA ASP A 221 0.54 -8.69 13.30
C ASP A 221 1.83 -8.11 12.67
N PRO A 222 2.39 -6.96 13.13
CA PRO A 222 3.65 -6.46 12.60
C PRO A 222 4.83 -7.37 12.99
N GLU A 223 5.66 -7.75 12.01
CA GLU A 223 6.73 -8.74 12.20
C GLU A 223 8.03 -8.35 11.46
N PRO A 224 9.21 -8.71 12.01
CA PRO A 224 10.45 -8.76 11.23
C PRO A 224 10.35 -9.80 10.10
N GLY A 225 10.97 -9.51 8.96
CA GLY A 225 10.92 -10.36 7.77
C GLY A 225 9.57 -10.31 7.04
N PRO A 226 9.32 -11.27 6.12
CA PRO A 226 8.08 -11.30 5.33
C PRO A 226 6.83 -11.65 6.14
N GLY A 227 7.01 -12.11 7.38
CA GLY A 227 5.97 -12.55 8.29
C GLY A 227 5.29 -13.85 7.88
N THR A 228 4.32 -14.29 8.69
CA THR A 228 3.52 -15.51 8.42
C THR A 228 2.05 -15.18 8.37
N SER A 229 1.36 -15.64 7.32
CA SER A 229 -0.10 -15.55 7.27
C SER A 229 -0.77 -16.63 8.13
N ALA A 230 -1.85 -16.27 8.82
CA ALA A 230 -2.70 -17.19 9.58
C ALA A 230 -4.17 -17.08 9.16
N PRO A 231 -4.96 -18.16 9.25
CA PRO A 231 -6.40 -18.06 9.08
C PRO A 231 -7.00 -17.25 10.24
N SER A 232 -8.01 -16.45 9.95
CA SER A 232 -8.83 -15.75 10.95
C SER A 232 -10.31 -15.87 10.58
N SER A 233 -11.19 -15.56 11.53
CA SER A 233 -12.62 -15.56 11.28
C SER A 233 -13.03 -14.32 10.48
N THR A 234 -13.86 -14.53 9.46
CA THR A 234 -14.82 -13.53 8.98
C THR A 234 -15.69 -13.07 10.15
N CYS A 235 -16.20 -11.83 10.12
CA CYS A 235 -17.18 -11.23 11.05
C CYS A 235 -17.75 -12.18 12.13
#